data_AF-A0A974X787-F1
#
_entry.id   AF-A0A974X787-F1
#
_cell.length_a   1.000
_cell.length_b   1.000
_cell.length_c   1.000
_cell.angle_alpha   90.00
_cell.angle_beta   90.00
_cell.angle_gamma   90.00
#
_symmetry.space_group_name_H-M   'P 1'
#
loop_
_entity.id
_entity.type
_entity.pdbx_description
1 polymer ?
#
loop_
_entity_poly.entity_id
_entity_poly.type
_entity_poly.pdbx_seq_one_letter_code
_entity_poly.pdbx_strand_id
1 'polypeptide(L)'
;MFAGGKEMVDESETALIWFLIQHARWPCEEKMQDVGDGVWEMVFTMTPDESHDAQDFDIIGGLSELYTRMFYSGTTSLEDETTKLSIDVEPGTLPRLVPTDLQSDRLPLWHLRINPAAPAAVEAAGDG
;
A
#
# COMPACT_ATOMS: atom_id res chain seq x y z
N MET A 1 6.03 -15.39 -7.33
CA MET A 1 5.15 -14.60 -6.43
C MET A 1 3.71 -14.84 -6.86
N PHE A 2 2.80 -15.07 -5.92
CA PHE A 2 1.41 -15.45 -6.21
C PHE A 2 0.43 -14.53 -5.48
N ALA A 3 -0.70 -14.23 -6.11
CA ALA A 3 -1.82 -13.53 -5.50
C ALA A 3 -3.12 -14.24 -5.89
N GLY A 4 -4.00 -14.52 -4.91
CA GLY A 4 -5.26 -15.25 -5.16
C GLY A 4 -5.06 -16.62 -5.84
N GLY A 5 -3.92 -17.29 -5.59
CA GLY A 5 -3.56 -18.57 -6.21
C GLY A 5 -3.08 -18.49 -7.66
N LYS A 6 -2.89 -17.29 -8.23
CA LYS A 6 -2.36 -17.08 -9.59
C LYS A 6 -0.95 -16.50 -9.54
N GLU A 7 -0.09 -17.01 -10.42
CA GLU A 7 1.26 -16.47 -10.57
C GLU A 7 1.20 -15.05 -11.13
N MET A 8 1.94 -14.14 -10.49
CA MET A 8 2.09 -12.77 -10.94
C MET A 8 3.14 -12.71 -12.05
N VAL A 9 2.72 -12.23 -13.23
CA VAL A 9 3.58 -12.17 -14.43
C VAL A 9 3.64 -10.77 -15.03
N ASP A 10 2.74 -9.87 -14.62
CA ASP A 10 2.72 -8.48 -15.07
C ASP A 10 3.63 -7.62 -14.17
N GLU A 11 4.48 -6.81 -14.79
CA GLU A 11 5.46 -5.98 -14.08
C GLU A 11 4.79 -4.92 -13.18
N SER A 12 3.65 -4.37 -13.61
CA SER A 12 2.92 -3.36 -12.84
C SER A 12 2.23 -3.99 -11.63
N GLU A 13 1.61 -5.16 -11.81
CA GLU A 13 1.06 -5.96 -10.70
C GLU A 13 2.15 -6.30 -9.69
N THR A 14 3.32 -6.78 -10.17
CA THR A 14 4.45 -7.17 -9.32
C THR A 14 5.03 -5.97 -8.58
N ALA A 15 5.22 -4.83 -9.23
CA ALA A 15 5.70 -3.61 -8.58
C ALA A 15 4.75 -3.15 -7.46
N LEU A 16 3.44 -3.19 -7.70
CA LEU A 16 2.43 -2.83 -6.71
C LEU A 16 2.45 -3.77 -5.49
N ILE A 17 2.52 -5.08 -5.70
CA ILE A 17 2.55 -6.02 -4.57
C ILE A 17 3.86 -5.91 -3.79
N TRP A 18 4.99 -5.70 -4.45
CA TRP A 18 6.24 -5.42 -3.74
C TRP A 18 6.13 -4.19 -2.86
N PHE A 19 5.47 -3.14 -3.35
CA PHE A 19 5.23 -1.93 -2.56
C PHE A 19 4.33 -2.22 -1.33
N LEU A 20 3.25 -2.99 -1.50
CA LEU A 20 2.38 -3.37 -0.39
C LEU A 20 3.11 -4.26 0.63
N ILE A 21 3.85 -5.27 0.19
CA ILE A 21 4.63 -6.15 1.08
C ILE A 21 5.61 -5.34 1.95
N GLN A 22 6.27 -4.34 1.35
CA GLN A 22 7.25 -3.52 2.06
C GLN A 22 6.62 -2.55 3.08
N HIS A 23 5.42 -2.03 2.82
CA HIS A 23 4.89 -0.89 3.58
C HIS A 23 3.54 -1.12 4.27
N ALA A 24 2.73 -2.08 3.82
CA ALA A 24 1.35 -2.28 4.29
C ALA A 24 1.22 -2.98 5.65
N ARG A 25 2.32 -3.44 6.24
CA ARG A 25 2.37 -4.05 7.59
C ARG A 25 1.48 -5.28 7.77
N TRP A 26 1.14 -5.95 6.67
CA TRP A 26 0.35 -7.17 6.75
C TRP A 26 1.05 -8.21 7.62
N PRO A 27 0.32 -8.88 8.54
CA PRO A 27 0.84 -10.03 9.25
C PRO A 27 1.47 -11.02 8.26
N CYS A 28 2.67 -11.50 8.60
CA CYS A 28 3.39 -12.48 7.80
C CYS A 28 3.35 -13.83 8.50
N GLU A 29 2.74 -14.80 7.84
CA GLU A 29 2.77 -16.19 8.26
C GLU A 29 3.89 -16.93 7.53
N GLU A 30 4.76 -17.57 8.30
CA GLU A 30 5.88 -18.37 7.79
C GLU A 30 5.56 -19.85 7.92
N LYS A 31 5.64 -20.59 6.82
CA LYS A 31 5.38 -22.03 6.81
C LYS A 31 6.46 -22.78 6.05
N MET A 32 7.09 -23.72 6.74
CA MET A 32 7.98 -24.70 6.12
C MET A 32 7.17 -25.92 5.68
N GLN A 33 7.32 -26.33 4.42
CA GLN A 33 6.62 -27.49 3.88
C GLN A 33 7.57 -28.41 3.10
N ASP A 34 7.42 -29.71 3.30
CA ASP A 34 8.14 -30.74 2.54
C ASP A 34 7.48 -30.87 1.17
N VAL A 35 8.25 -30.69 0.10
CA VAL A 35 7.77 -30.79 -1.28
C VAL A 35 8.21 -32.10 -1.95
N GLY A 36 8.79 -33.02 -1.19
CA GLY A 36 9.30 -34.30 -1.66
C GLY A 36 10.79 -34.29 -2.00
N ASP A 37 11.36 -35.48 -2.21
CA ASP A 37 12.77 -35.68 -2.60
C ASP A 37 13.80 -35.03 -1.65
N GLY A 38 13.44 -34.86 -0.38
CA GLY A 38 14.28 -34.22 0.63
C GLY A 38 14.38 -32.70 0.48
N VAL A 39 13.52 -32.09 -0.34
CA VAL A 39 13.46 -30.64 -0.56
C VAL A 39 12.39 -30.03 0.35
N TRP A 40 12.77 -28.95 1.01
CA TRP A 40 11.87 -28.16 1.83
C TRP A 40 11.69 -26.78 1.21
N GLU A 41 10.44 -26.33 1.18
CA GLU A 41 10.06 -24.99 0.77
C GLU A 41 9.67 -24.16 1.99
N MET A 42 10.03 -22.88 1.96
CA MET A 42 9.60 -21.89 2.94
C MET A 42 8.67 -20.91 2.25
N VAL A 43 7.42 -20.88 2.71
CA VAL A 43 6.33 -20.07 2.16
C VAL A 43 6.03 -18.92 3.13
N PHE A 44 6.02 -17.70 2.59
CA PHE A 44 5.60 -16.50 3.30
C PHE A 44 4.23 -16.08 2.77
N THR A 45 3.23 -16.02 3.66
CA THR A 45 1.87 -15.57 3.32
C THR A 45 1.57 -14.28 4.05
N MET A 46 1.13 -13.26 3.32
CA MET A 46 0.80 -11.95 3.87
C MET A 46 -0.61 -11.56 3.46
N THR A 47 -1.44 -11.19 4.43
CA THR A 47 -2.85 -10.84 4.22
C THR A 47 -3.18 -9.57 5.01
N PRO A 48 -3.91 -8.60 4.43
CA PRO A 48 -4.41 -7.46 5.20
C PRO A 48 -5.30 -7.92 6.36
N ASP A 49 -5.25 -7.19 7.47
CA ASP A 49 -6.20 -7.36 8.55
C ASP A 49 -7.63 -7.03 8.04
N GLU A 50 -8.62 -7.83 8.46
CA GLU A 50 -10.01 -7.55 8.13
C GLU A 50 -10.46 -6.25 8.80
N SER A 51 -10.94 -5.30 8.00
CA SER A 51 -11.53 -4.06 8.51
C SER A 51 -12.82 -4.37 9.26
N HIS A 52 -13.01 -3.76 10.42
CA HIS A 52 -14.25 -3.88 11.17
C HIS A 52 -15.43 -3.26 10.38
N ASP A 53 -16.51 -4.02 10.19
CA ASP A 53 -17.74 -3.62 9.46
C ASP A 53 -18.40 -2.31 9.95
N ALA A 54 -18.01 -1.81 11.14
CA ALA A 54 -18.56 -0.60 11.74
C ALA A 54 -17.69 0.66 11.56
N GLN A 55 -16.52 0.55 10.91
CA GLN A 55 -15.59 1.67 10.69
C GLN A 55 -15.29 1.89 9.21
N ASP A 56 -16.16 2.65 8.55
CA ASP A 56 -16.04 3.01 7.12
C ASP A 56 -14.77 3.83 6.76
N PHE A 57 -14.00 4.27 7.76
CA PHE A 57 -12.81 5.11 7.58
C PHE A 57 -11.48 4.40 7.90
N ASP A 58 -11.49 3.14 8.31
CA ASP A 58 -10.29 2.41 8.71
C ASP A 58 -9.28 2.29 7.55
N ILE A 59 -9.80 2.21 6.32
CA ILE A 59 -9.02 2.26 5.08
C ILE A 59 -8.16 3.53 4.95
N ILE A 60 -8.63 4.68 5.46
CA ILE A 60 -7.87 5.93 5.43
C ILE A 60 -6.69 5.87 6.40
N GLY A 61 -6.89 5.24 7.56
CA GLY A 61 -5.83 4.98 8.53
C GLY A 61 -4.72 4.12 7.91
N GLY A 62 -5.10 2.97 7.32
CA GLY A 62 -4.16 2.08 6.66
C GLY A 62 -3.39 2.73 5.50
N LEU A 63 -4.07 3.50 4.65
CA LEU A 63 -3.41 4.25 3.57
C LEU A 63 -2.46 5.33 4.09
N SER A 64 -2.83 6.03 5.17
CA SER A 64 -1.99 7.06 5.79
C SER A 64 -0.74 6.47 6.46
N GLU A 65 -0.88 5.34 7.14
CA GLU A 65 0.23 4.60 7.74
C GLU A 65 1.19 4.10 6.65
N LEU A 66 0.64 3.47 5.60
CA LEU A 66 1.42 2.99 4.46
C LEU A 66 2.25 4.12 3.83
N TYR A 67 1.66 5.31 3.66
CA TYR A 67 2.38 6.50 3.18
C TYR A 67 3.48 6.96 4.13
N THR A 68 3.16 7.05 5.42
CA THR A 68 4.10 7.48 6.46
C THR A 68 5.32 6.55 6.52
N ARG A 69 5.12 5.25 6.36
CA ARG A 69 6.20 4.24 6.39
C ARG A 69 7.06 4.29 5.14
N MET A 70 6.46 4.46 3.96
CA MET A 70 7.22 4.69 2.73
C MET A 70 8.11 5.94 2.88
N PHE A 71 7.57 7.04 3.42
CA PHE A 71 8.35 8.24 3.67
C PHE A 71 9.48 7.99 4.67
N TYR A 72 9.17 7.37 5.81
CA TYR A 72 10.13 7.02 6.86
C TYR A 72 11.28 6.16 6.33
N SER A 73 10.97 5.13 5.54
CA SER A 73 11.98 4.27 4.90
C SER A 73 12.92 5.03 3.96
N GLY A 74 12.48 6.15 3.39
CA GLY A 74 13.29 6.99 2.51
C GLY A 74 14.12 8.06 3.25
N THR A 75 13.77 8.36 4.50
CA THR A 75 14.38 9.44 5.31
C THR A 75 15.26 8.95 6.46
N THR A 76 15.13 7.68 6.83
CA THR A 76 15.82 7.07 7.96
C THR A 76 16.81 6.02 7.48
N SER A 77 18.01 5.99 8.05
CA SER A 77 19.00 4.92 7.80
C SER A 77 18.64 3.62 8.52
N LEU A 78 19.38 2.56 8.21
CA LEU A 78 19.30 1.26 8.90
C LEU A 78 19.65 1.34 10.40
N GLU A 79 20.28 2.44 10.86
CA GLU A 79 20.65 2.67 12.26
C GLU A 79 19.66 3.62 12.98
N ASP A 80 18.46 3.81 12.43
CA ASP A 80 17.42 4.73 12.90
C ASP A 80 17.85 6.21 12.95
N GLU A 81 19.02 6.55 12.42
CA GLU A 81 19.43 7.93 12.25
C GLU A 81 18.72 8.55 11.05
N THR A 82 18.10 9.71 11.26
CA THR A 82 17.51 10.53 10.19
C THR A 82 18.63 10.98 9.25
N THR A 83 18.66 10.42 8.04
CA THR A 83 19.69 10.75 7.03
C THR A 83 19.24 11.82 6.05
N LYS A 84 17.93 12.06 5.94
CA LYS A 84 17.36 13.09 5.07
C LYS A 84 16.14 13.73 5.74
N LEU A 85 16.05 15.05 5.66
CA LEU A 85 14.88 15.82 6.14
C LEU A 85 13.75 15.89 5.10
N SER A 86 14.07 15.60 3.84
CA SER A 86 13.09 15.42 2.78
C SER A 86 13.55 14.31 1.84
N ILE A 87 12.60 13.51 1.38
CA ILE A 87 12.76 12.76 0.15
C ILE A 87 12.30 13.65 -1.01
N ASP A 88 13.09 13.70 -2.07
CA ASP A 88 12.72 14.37 -3.31
C ASP A 88 11.69 13.48 -4.03
N VAL A 89 10.46 13.50 -3.51
CA VAL A 89 9.34 12.78 -4.11
C VAL A 89 8.83 13.70 -5.22
N GLU A 90 9.14 13.38 -6.48
CA GLU A 90 8.50 14.05 -7.60
C GLU A 90 6.99 14.01 -7.38
N PRO A 91 6.29 15.16 -7.41
CA PRO A 91 4.83 15.18 -7.41
C PRO A 91 4.31 14.26 -8.51
N GLY A 92 3.64 13.16 -8.14
CA GLY A 92 3.23 12.11 -9.08
C GLY A 92 3.88 10.74 -8.86
N THR A 93 4.90 10.61 -8.01
CA THR A 93 5.51 9.31 -7.66
C THR A 93 4.47 8.34 -7.05
N LEU A 94 3.52 8.85 -6.27
CA LEU A 94 2.42 8.06 -5.68
C LEU A 94 1.40 7.57 -6.72
N PRO A 95 0.86 8.42 -7.62
CA PRO A 95 0.09 7.97 -8.79
C PRO A 95 0.86 7.03 -9.74
N ARG A 96 2.20 7.04 -9.74
CA ARG A 96 3.01 6.11 -10.53
C ARG A 96 3.10 4.71 -9.90
N LEU A 97 2.87 4.57 -8.58
CA LEU A 97 2.90 3.28 -7.89
C LEU A 97 1.65 2.42 -8.18
N VAL A 98 0.53 3.05 -8.52
CA VAL A 98 -0.69 2.37 -8.99
C VAL A 98 -1.10 3.03 -10.29
N PRO A 99 -0.83 2.41 -11.46
CA PRO A 99 -1.34 2.92 -12.72
C PRO A 99 -2.84 3.18 -12.59
N THR A 100 -3.27 4.39 -12.96
CA THR A 100 -4.67 4.83 -12.74
C THR A 100 -5.69 4.01 -13.53
N ASP A 101 -5.21 3.24 -14.51
CA ASP A 101 -5.91 2.32 -15.38
C ASP A 101 -5.54 0.85 -15.14
N LEU A 102 -4.81 0.52 -14.06
CA LEU A 102 -4.45 -0.86 -13.75
C LEU A 102 -5.73 -1.70 -13.63
N GLN A 103 -5.87 -2.66 -14.54
CA GLN A 103 -6.89 -3.70 -14.48
C GLN A 103 -6.15 -5.02 -14.32
N SER A 104 -6.41 -5.71 -13.21
CA SER A 104 -5.77 -6.97 -12.90
C SER A 104 -6.80 -8.07 -12.69
N ASP A 105 -6.65 -9.17 -13.41
CA ASP A 105 -7.43 -10.39 -13.21
C ASP A 105 -6.91 -11.23 -12.00
N ARG A 106 -5.83 -10.77 -11.37
CA ARG A 106 -5.12 -11.43 -10.25
C ARG A 106 -5.25 -10.66 -8.95
N LEU A 107 -5.36 -9.33 -9.02
CA LEU A 107 -5.49 -8.43 -7.89
C LEU A 107 -6.87 -7.79 -7.91
N PRO A 108 -7.83 -8.29 -7.14
CA PRO A 108 -9.15 -7.67 -6.99
C PRO A 108 -9.02 -6.40 -6.11
N LEU A 109 -8.47 -5.33 -6.70
CA LEU A 109 -8.19 -4.07 -5.99
C LEU A 109 -9.40 -3.15 -6.02
N TRP A 110 -9.60 -2.44 -4.92
CA TRP A 110 -10.59 -1.38 -4.81
C TRP A 110 -9.97 -0.05 -5.27
N HIS A 111 -10.64 0.63 -6.21
CA HIS A 111 -10.20 1.94 -6.69
C HIS A 111 -11.02 3.03 -6.00
N LEU A 112 -10.41 3.73 -5.04
CA LEU A 112 -11.03 4.86 -4.37
C LEU A 112 -10.89 6.13 -5.22
N ARG A 113 -12.01 6.70 -5.66
CA ARG A 113 -12.04 8.01 -6.33
C ARG A 113 -12.50 9.07 -5.34
N ILE A 114 -11.56 9.80 -4.76
CA ILE A 114 -11.84 10.89 -3.82
C ILE A 114 -11.98 12.19 -4.61
N ASN A 115 -13.17 12.81 -4.57
CA ASN A 115 -13.38 14.14 -5.12
C ASN A 115 -13.61 15.12 -3.95
N PRO A 116 -12.68 16.03 -3.66
CA PRO A 116 -12.93 17.04 -2.62
C PRO A 116 -14.13 17.89 -3.03
N ALA A 117 -15.04 18.13 -2.10
CA ALA A 117 -16.11 19.09 -2.32
C ALA A 117 -15.48 20.47 -2.61
N ALA A 118 -15.99 21.18 -3.61
CA ALA A 118 -15.55 22.55 -3.88
C ALA A 118 -15.63 23.36 -2.58
N PRO A 119 -14.64 24.21 -2.26
CA PRO A 119 -14.69 25.03 -1.07
C PRO A 119 -16.01 25.81 -1.10
N ALA A 120 -16.87 25.56 -0.10
CA ALA A 120 -18.09 26.34 0.07
C ALA A 120 -17.66 27.80 0.12
N ALA A 121 -18.22 28.63 -0.77
CA ALA A 121 -17.96 30.05 -0.75
C ALA A 121 -18.30 30.53 0.66
N VAL A 122 -17.27 30.97 1.40
CA VAL A 122 -17.48 31.62 2.69
C VAL A 122 -18.21 32.90 2.36
N GLU A 123 -19.54 32.91 2.55
CA GLU A 123 -20.30 34.16 2.48
C GLU A 123 -19.69 35.08 3.53
N ALA A 124 -18.98 36.10 3.06
CA ALA A 124 -18.52 37.18 3.89
C ALA A 124 -19.75 37.75 4.59
N ALA A 125 -19.88 37.50 5.89
CA ALA A 125 -20.88 38.14 6.72
C ALA A 125 -20.70 39.65 6.57
N GLY A 126 -21.60 40.27 5.82
CA GLY A 126 -21.64 41.72 5.65
C GLY A 126 -21.92 42.36 6.99
N ASP A 127 -20.98 43.19 7.42
CA ASP A 127 -21.15 44.18 8.47
C ASP A 127 -22.16 45.23 7.97
N GLY A 128 -23.23 45.46 8.73
CA GLY A 128 -24.32 46.39 8.41
C GLY A 128 -25.13 46.75 9.65
#